data_AF-A0A7T5JT46-F1
#
_entry.id   AF-A0A7T5JT46-F1
#
_cell.length_a   1.000
_cell.length_b   1.000
_cell.length_c   1.000
_cell.angle_alpha   90.00
_cell.angle_beta   90.00
_cell.angle_gamma   90.00
#
_symmetry.space_group_name_H-M   'P 1'
#
loop_
_entity.id
_entity.type
_entity.pdbx_description
1 polymer ?
#
loop_
_entity_poly.entity_id
_entity_poly.type
_entity_poly.pdbx_seq_one_letter_code
_entity_poly.pdbx_strand_id
1 'polypeptide(L)'
;MTTVKVRAEARELIRTIAQKEDHETLTLDVRSLKNLVELLRDYAIITHASDAQSEVAVAAEKLIDYVDLNDEPDIEESAGGTFKTTYLASVFGVSVTAINNWIDEGRFVGYHRARNKHARIPHITPFRHRDGRVEPLGHIINRYRHQENESFADDDEKAMLIEEIKSLKQKYGGKDFEEAFNFEAPTSDQESDLSRWRFYRERLKEL
;
A
#
# COMPACT_ATOMS: atom_id res chain seq x y z
N MET A 1 -0.28 -8.17 40.18
CA MET A 1 -0.34 -9.18 39.11
C MET A 1 1.09 -9.39 38.64
N THR A 2 1.61 -10.62 38.60
CA THR A 2 3.05 -10.86 38.32
C THR A 2 3.36 -10.68 36.83
N THR A 3 4.55 -10.18 36.48
CA THR A 3 5.03 -9.97 35.10
C THR A 3 4.92 -11.23 34.24
N VAL A 4 5.06 -12.41 34.86
CA VAL A 4 4.88 -13.72 34.23
C VAL A 4 3.44 -13.95 33.78
N LYS A 5 2.46 -13.55 34.60
CA LYS A 5 1.03 -13.69 34.28
C LYS A 5 0.59 -12.75 33.17
N VAL A 6 1.09 -11.52 33.17
CA VAL A 6 0.88 -10.53 32.09
C VAL A 6 1.40 -11.06 30.75
N ARG A 7 2.60 -11.64 30.74
CA ARG A 7 3.20 -12.23 29.53
C ARG A 7 2.46 -13.45 29.01
N ALA A 8 1.90 -14.26 29.89
CA ALA A 8 1.07 -15.40 29.49
C ALA A 8 -0.23 -14.93 28.83
N GLU A 9 -0.91 -13.94 29.43
CA GLU A 9 -2.14 -13.35 28.89
C GLU A 9 -1.89 -12.69 27.51
N ALA A 10 -0.80 -11.93 27.34
CA ALA A 10 -0.46 -11.31 26.06
C ALA A 10 -0.07 -12.32 24.96
N ARG A 11 0.62 -13.42 25.31
CA ARG A 11 0.94 -14.49 24.36
C ARG A 11 -0.30 -15.24 23.88
N GLU A 12 -1.24 -15.49 24.79
CA GLU A 12 -2.50 -16.12 24.42
C GLU A 12 -3.33 -15.23 23.52
N LEU A 13 -3.26 -13.90 23.73
CA LEU A 13 -3.88 -12.94 22.84
C LEU A 13 -3.29 -12.96 21.44
N ILE A 14 -1.95 -12.95 21.32
CA ILE A 14 -1.26 -13.04 20.03
C ILE A 14 -1.60 -14.35 19.32
N ARG A 15 -1.63 -15.46 20.06
CA ARG A 15 -2.02 -16.77 19.53
C ARG A 15 -3.46 -16.76 19.02
N THR A 16 -4.37 -16.13 19.76
CA THR A 16 -5.77 -15.97 19.35
C THR A 16 -5.87 -15.14 18.08
N ILE A 17 -5.17 -14.00 18.00
CA ILE A 17 -5.10 -13.16 16.81
C ILE A 17 -4.58 -13.96 15.61
N ALA A 18 -3.49 -14.72 15.77
CA ALA A 18 -2.87 -15.50 14.70
C ALA A 18 -3.72 -16.69 14.19
N GLN A 19 -4.73 -17.10 14.96
CA GLN A 19 -5.65 -18.18 14.60
C GLN A 19 -6.95 -17.68 13.98
N LYS A 20 -7.21 -16.38 14.03
CA LYS A 20 -8.37 -15.78 13.40
C LYS A 20 -8.10 -15.56 11.92
N GLU A 21 -9.13 -15.75 11.10
CA GLU A 21 -9.06 -15.33 9.70
C GLU A 21 -9.01 -13.80 9.62
N ASP A 22 -8.34 -13.26 8.59
CA ASP A 22 -8.04 -11.83 8.43
C ASP A 22 -9.27 -10.89 8.49
N HIS A 23 -10.48 -11.45 8.37
CA HIS A 23 -11.75 -10.72 8.34
C HIS A 23 -12.56 -10.85 9.64
N GLU A 24 -12.08 -11.60 10.64
CA GLU A 24 -12.76 -11.74 11.92
C GLU A 24 -12.45 -10.58 12.86
N THR A 25 -13.48 -10.01 13.48
CA THR A 25 -13.32 -8.97 14.51
C THR A 25 -12.88 -9.60 15.83
N LEU A 26 -11.97 -8.92 16.52
CA LEU A 26 -11.55 -9.26 17.87
C LEU A 26 -11.86 -8.09 18.81
N THR A 27 -12.73 -8.33 19.78
CA THR A 27 -12.96 -7.37 20.85
C THR A 27 -11.89 -7.54 21.92
N LEU A 28 -11.14 -6.47 22.18
CA LEU A 28 -10.12 -6.42 23.21
C LEU A 28 -10.61 -5.57 24.36
N ASP A 29 -10.55 -6.11 25.58
CA ASP A 29 -10.70 -5.28 26.77
C ASP A 29 -9.41 -4.48 27.04
N VAL A 30 -9.55 -3.36 27.75
CA VAL A 30 -8.46 -2.43 28.04
C VAL A 30 -7.27 -3.10 28.73
N ARG A 31 -7.50 -4.13 29.57
CA ARG A 31 -6.42 -4.84 30.27
C ARG A 31 -5.65 -5.72 29.30
N SER A 32 -6.32 -6.42 28.39
CA SER A 32 -5.69 -7.22 27.34
C SER A 32 -4.82 -6.36 26.41
N LEU A 33 -5.32 -5.18 26.01
CA LEU A 33 -4.55 -4.23 25.21
C LEU A 33 -3.31 -3.71 25.96
N LYS A 34 -3.47 -3.31 27.22
CA LYS A 34 -2.36 -2.85 28.06
C LYS A 34 -1.26 -3.90 28.21
N ASN A 35 -1.65 -5.17 28.41
CA ASN A 35 -0.72 -6.28 28.52
C ASN A 35 0.08 -6.51 27.22
N LEU A 36 -0.56 -6.34 26.06
CA LEU A 36 0.10 -6.46 24.75
C LEU A 36 1.14 -5.36 24.56
N VAL A 37 0.79 -4.10 24.89
CA VAL A 37 1.71 -2.96 24.82
C VAL A 37 2.91 -3.15 25.76
N GLU A 38 2.70 -3.67 26.97
CA GLU A 38 3.79 -4.01 27.90
C GLU A 38 4.72 -5.09 27.34
N LEU A 39 4.18 -6.11 26.65
CA LEU A 39 4.99 -7.14 26.00
C LEU A 39 5.84 -6.58 24.85
N LEU A 40 5.27 -5.70 24.02
CA LEU A 40 6.00 -5.04 22.92
C LEU A 40 7.14 -4.17 23.45
N ARG A 41 6.90 -3.43 24.53
CA ARG A 41 7.94 -2.65 25.22
C ARG A 41 9.06 -3.54 25.75
N ASP A 42 8.70 -4.61 26.45
CA ASP A 42 9.69 -5.56 26.99
C ASP A 42 10.52 -6.18 25.86
N TYR A 43 9.91 -6.48 24.71
CA TYR A 43 10.62 -6.97 23.52
C TYR A 43 11.60 -5.93 22.97
N ALA A 44 11.17 -4.68 22.77
CA ALA A 44 12.03 -3.59 22.29
C ALA A 44 13.25 -3.35 23.21
N ILE A 45 13.04 -3.43 24.53
CA ILE A 45 14.12 -3.35 25.52
C ILE A 45 15.11 -4.52 25.35
N ILE A 46 14.62 -5.76 25.18
CA ILE A 46 15.46 -6.94 25.00
C ILE A 46 16.24 -6.90 23.68
N THR A 47 15.65 -6.33 22.62
CA THR A 47 16.30 -6.17 21.31
C THR A 47 17.20 -4.95 21.20
N HIS A 48 17.49 -4.28 22.32
CA HIS A 48 18.38 -3.11 22.39
C HIS A 48 17.93 -1.94 21.50
N ALA A 49 16.61 -1.73 21.38
CA ALA A 49 16.06 -0.53 20.79
C ALA A 49 16.66 0.71 21.49
N SER A 50 17.15 1.65 20.71
CA SER A 50 17.79 2.88 21.21
C SER A 50 16.87 3.69 22.12
N ASP A 51 15.55 3.61 21.86
CA ASP A 51 14.49 4.14 22.71
C ASP A 51 13.23 3.27 22.60
N ALA A 52 13.12 2.30 23.51
CA ALA A 52 11.98 1.38 23.55
C ALA A 52 10.64 2.07 23.82
N GLN A 53 10.60 3.26 24.43
CA GLN A 53 9.36 4.01 24.62
C GLN A 53 8.92 4.67 23.32
N SER A 54 9.84 5.25 22.57
CA SER A 54 9.54 5.85 21.27
C SER A 54 9.12 4.80 20.23
N GLU A 55 9.73 3.62 20.20
CA GLU A 55 9.33 2.57 19.25
C GLU A 55 7.93 2.02 19.54
N VAL A 56 7.59 1.84 20.81
CA VAL A 56 6.24 1.44 21.24
C VAL A 56 5.23 2.54 20.97
N ALA A 57 5.59 3.80 21.17
CA ALA A 57 4.76 4.94 20.82
C ALA A 57 4.48 4.99 19.32
N VAL A 58 5.50 4.79 18.45
CA VAL A 58 5.32 4.72 17.00
C VAL A 58 4.44 3.53 16.59
N ALA A 59 4.63 2.35 17.22
CA ALA A 59 3.78 1.20 16.96
C ALA A 59 2.33 1.44 17.41
N ALA A 60 2.13 2.12 18.55
CA ALA A 60 0.82 2.50 19.05
C ALA A 60 0.16 3.59 18.20
N GLU A 61 0.91 4.60 17.73
CA GLU A 61 0.43 5.61 16.78
C GLU A 61 0.01 4.97 15.47
N LYS A 62 0.79 4.04 14.91
CA LYS A 62 0.37 3.29 13.72
C LYS A 62 -0.89 2.46 13.94
N LEU A 63 -1.11 1.95 15.15
CA LEU A 63 -2.33 1.25 15.52
C LEU A 63 -3.51 2.22 15.71
N ILE A 64 -3.26 3.41 16.26
CA ILE A 64 -4.26 4.48 16.40
C ILE A 64 -4.65 5.01 15.03
N ASP A 65 -3.69 5.33 14.16
CA ASP A 65 -3.94 5.69 12.76
C ASP A 65 -4.80 4.61 12.09
N TYR A 66 -4.47 3.33 12.29
CA TYR A 66 -5.25 2.22 11.78
C TYR A 66 -6.67 2.13 12.36
N VAL A 67 -6.88 2.48 13.64
CA VAL A 67 -8.20 2.44 14.30
C VAL A 67 -9.04 3.69 13.96
N ASP A 68 -8.45 4.88 13.95
CA ASP A 68 -9.11 6.14 13.62
C ASP A 68 -9.53 6.18 12.14
N LEU A 69 -8.75 5.55 11.25
CA LEU A 69 -9.16 5.31 9.85
C LEU A 69 -10.41 4.41 9.72
N ASN A 70 -10.73 3.63 10.75
CA ASN A 70 -11.91 2.78 10.82
C ASN A 70 -13.08 3.42 11.59
N ASP A 71 -12.92 4.63 12.14
CA ASP A 71 -13.94 5.34 12.94
C ASP A 71 -14.57 6.53 12.18
N GLU A 72 -14.21 6.77 10.90
CA GLU A 72 -14.93 7.75 10.07
C GLU A 72 -16.33 7.25 9.67
N PRO A 73 -17.41 7.97 10.05
CA PRO A 73 -18.78 7.46 9.96
C PRO A 73 -19.45 7.50 8.56
N ASP A 74 -18.73 7.80 7.48
CA ASP A 74 -19.34 8.01 6.15
C ASP A 74 -19.06 6.90 5.10
N ILE A 75 -18.59 5.71 5.51
CA ILE A 75 -18.60 4.52 4.64
C ILE A 75 -19.91 3.74 4.84
N GLU A 76 -21.05 4.38 4.55
CA GLU A 76 -22.32 3.67 4.37
C GLU A 76 -22.37 2.99 2.99
N GLU A 77 -21.57 1.94 2.82
CA GLU A 77 -22.06 0.69 2.22
C GLU A 77 -21.17 -0.48 2.71
N SER A 78 -21.67 -1.10 3.78
CA SER A 78 -21.31 -2.39 4.39
C SER A 78 -20.19 -2.41 5.42
N ALA A 79 -20.65 -2.56 6.68
CA ALA A 79 -19.96 -3.10 7.85
C ALA A 79 -19.43 -4.54 7.61
N GLY A 80 -18.51 -4.64 6.64
CA GLY A 80 -17.92 -5.85 6.07
C GLY A 80 -16.90 -5.54 4.96
N GLY A 81 -16.68 -4.26 4.64
CA GLY A 81 -15.41 -3.71 4.18
C GLY A 81 -14.86 -4.28 2.88
N THR A 82 -15.72 -4.54 1.88
CA THR A 82 -15.28 -4.99 0.54
C THR A 82 -15.82 -4.09 -0.57
N PHE A 83 -15.03 -3.86 -1.61
CA PHE A 83 -15.34 -3.04 -2.76
C PHE A 83 -15.72 -3.87 -3.99
N LYS A 84 -16.71 -3.39 -4.73
CA LYS A 84 -17.11 -3.95 -6.03
C LYS A 84 -16.17 -3.41 -7.11
N THR A 85 -15.89 -4.20 -8.14
CA THR A 85 -15.03 -3.76 -9.27
C THR A 85 -15.59 -2.55 -10.03
N THR A 86 -16.92 -2.39 -10.07
CA THR A 86 -17.58 -1.21 -10.64
C THR A 86 -17.29 0.06 -9.85
N TYR A 87 -17.27 -0.03 -8.52
CA TYR A 87 -16.94 1.09 -7.66
C TYR A 87 -15.46 1.47 -7.80
N LEU A 88 -14.58 0.47 -7.76
CA LEU A 88 -13.14 0.68 -7.98
C LEU A 88 -12.86 1.31 -9.34
N ALA A 89 -13.53 0.85 -10.40
CA ALA A 89 -13.41 1.42 -11.74
C ALA A 89 -13.75 2.92 -11.76
N SER A 90 -14.83 3.31 -11.06
CA SER A 90 -15.24 4.71 -10.92
C SER A 90 -14.20 5.55 -10.17
N VAL A 91 -13.73 5.06 -9.02
CA VAL A 91 -12.75 5.78 -8.19
C VAL A 91 -11.40 5.91 -8.90
N PHE A 92 -10.98 4.87 -9.62
CA PHE A 92 -9.70 4.85 -10.30
C PHE A 92 -9.71 5.52 -11.68
N GLY A 93 -10.88 5.93 -12.19
CA GLY A 93 -11.00 6.50 -13.53
C GLY A 93 -10.70 5.52 -14.66
N VAL A 94 -10.96 4.22 -14.46
CA VAL A 94 -10.65 3.17 -15.45
C VAL A 94 -11.86 2.29 -15.75
N SER A 95 -11.75 1.39 -16.73
CA SER A 95 -12.80 0.40 -17.01
C SER A 95 -12.82 -0.74 -15.98
N VAL A 96 -13.99 -1.38 -15.81
CA VAL A 96 -14.11 -2.61 -15.01
C VAL A 96 -13.19 -3.72 -15.53
N THR A 97 -12.97 -3.78 -16.84
CA THR A 97 -12.03 -4.71 -17.47
C THR A 97 -10.60 -4.47 -17.00
N ALA A 98 -10.17 -3.21 -16.88
CA ALA A 98 -8.85 -2.87 -16.35
C ALA A 98 -8.69 -3.35 -14.89
N ILE A 99 -9.72 -3.18 -14.06
CA ILE A 99 -9.70 -3.71 -12.69
C ILE A 99 -9.58 -5.24 -12.67
N ASN A 100 -10.28 -5.94 -13.56
CA ASN A 100 -10.14 -7.39 -13.66
C ASN A 100 -8.72 -7.81 -14.11
N ASN A 101 -8.14 -7.10 -15.07
CA ASN A 101 -6.75 -7.35 -15.48
C ASN A 101 -5.78 -7.11 -14.32
N TRP A 102 -5.97 -6.05 -13.53
CA TRP A 102 -5.15 -5.77 -12.35
C TRP A 102 -5.27 -6.85 -11.26
N ILE A 103 -6.44 -7.49 -11.13
CA ILE A 103 -6.60 -8.67 -10.25
C ILE A 103 -5.75 -9.81 -10.79
N ASP A 104 -5.85 -10.11 -12.09
CA ASP A 104 -5.14 -11.22 -12.72
C ASP A 104 -3.60 -10.98 -12.77
N GLU A 105 -3.17 -9.72 -12.85
CA GLU A 105 -1.76 -9.27 -12.72
C GLU A 105 -1.23 -9.32 -11.28
N GLY A 106 -2.11 -9.52 -10.29
CA GLY A 106 -1.72 -9.56 -8.88
C GLY A 106 -1.43 -8.18 -8.26
N ARG A 107 -2.00 -7.10 -8.81
CA ARG A 107 -1.91 -5.76 -8.20
C ARG A 107 -2.68 -5.68 -6.89
N PHE A 108 -3.77 -6.43 -6.75
CA PHE A 108 -4.46 -6.63 -5.47
C PHE A 108 -3.78 -7.78 -4.71
N VAL A 109 -2.78 -7.45 -3.90
CA VAL A 109 -1.85 -8.42 -3.29
C VAL A 109 -2.60 -9.39 -2.38
N GLY A 110 -2.42 -10.69 -2.63
CA GLY A 110 -3.06 -11.77 -1.86
C GLY A 110 -4.53 -12.02 -2.21
N TYR A 111 -5.17 -11.13 -2.98
CA TYR A 111 -6.55 -11.30 -3.41
C TYR A 111 -6.64 -12.20 -4.65
N HIS A 112 -7.52 -13.19 -4.58
CA HIS A 112 -7.82 -14.08 -5.70
C HIS A 112 -9.32 -14.13 -5.95
N ARG A 113 -9.72 -13.97 -7.21
CA ARG A 113 -11.14 -14.05 -7.58
C ARG A 113 -11.64 -15.49 -7.49
N ALA A 114 -12.71 -15.70 -6.73
CA ALA A 114 -13.43 -16.99 -6.73
C ALA A 114 -14.05 -17.27 -8.10
N ARG A 115 -13.92 -18.50 -8.58
CA ARG A 115 -14.46 -18.93 -9.88
C ARG A 115 -15.98 -18.72 -9.91
N ASN A 116 -16.47 -18.09 -10.98
CA ASN A 116 -17.89 -17.79 -11.22
C ASN A 116 -18.56 -16.85 -10.20
N LYS A 117 -17.80 -16.06 -9.43
CA LYS A 117 -18.35 -15.03 -8.54
C LYS A 117 -17.87 -13.64 -8.95
N HIS A 118 -18.73 -12.65 -8.75
CA HIS A 118 -18.32 -11.25 -8.85
C HIS A 118 -17.27 -10.93 -7.79
N ALA A 119 -16.24 -10.18 -8.18
CA ALA A 119 -15.18 -9.78 -7.27
C ALA A 119 -15.71 -8.84 -6.17
N ARG A 120 -15.23 -9.09 -4.94
CA ARG A 120 -15.49 -8.34 -3.72
C ARG A 120 -14.16 -8.23 -3.00
N ILE A 121 -13.49 -7.10 -3.18
CA ILE A 121 -12.10 -6.91 -2.74
C ILE A 121 -12.10 -6.22 -1.38
N PRO A 122 -11.57 -6.82 -0.32
CA PRO A 122 -11.46 -6.16 0.98
C PRO A 122 -10.77 -4.79 0.91
N HIS A 123 -11.23 -3.83 1.70
CA HIS A 123 -10.63 -2.50 1.79
C HIS A 123 -9.19 -2.52 2.34
N ILE A 124 -8.90 -3.49 3.20
CA ILE A 124 -7.55 -3.75 3.72
C ILE A 124 -6.62 -4.40 2.68
N THR A 125 -7.12 -4.83 1.52
CA THR A 125 -6.28 -5.49 0.51
C THR A 125 -5.15 -4.57 0.09
N PRO A 126 -3.87 -4.99 0.23
CA PRO A 126 -2.75 -4.18 -0.23
C PRO A 126 -2.80 -4.08 -1.76
N PHE A 127 -2.63 -2.87 -2.27
CA PHE A 127 -2.63 -2.58 -3.70
C PHE A 127 -1.22 -2.18 -4.14
N ARG A 128 -0.72 -2.81 -5.20
CA ARG A 128 0.58 -2.55 -5.80
C ARG A 128 0.45 -1.56 -6.96
N HIS A 129 1.13 -0.44 -6.82
CA HIS A 129 1.31 0.59 -7.85
C HIS A 129 2.19 0.09 -9.00
N ARG A 130 2.13 0.78 -10.13
CA ARG A 130 2.98 0.46 -11.30
C ARG A 130 4.47 0.65 -11.01
N ASP A 131 4.82 1.57 -10.12
CA ASP A 131 6.19 1.80 -9.64
C ASP A 131 6.66 0.81 -8.57
N GLY A 132 5.79 -0.13 -8.17
CA GLY A 132 6.09 -1.16 -7.17
C GLY A 132 5.78 -0.77 -5.73
N ARG A 133 5.38 0.47 -5.44
CA ARG A 133 4.88 0.85 -4.11
C ARG A 133 3.64 0.04 -3.74
N VAL A 134 3.43 -0.19 -2.46
CA VAL A 134 2.26 -0.90 -1.94
C VAL A 134 1.60 -0.06 -0.86
N GLU A 135 0.30 0.19 -1.00
CA GLU A 135 -0.51 0.86 0.03
C GLU A 135 -1.89 0.16 0.16
N PRO A 136 -2.59 0.29 1.31
CA PRO A 136 -3.89 -0.37 1.47
C PRO A 136 -4.96 0.28 0.58
N LEU A 137 -5.79 -0.54 -0.05
CA LEU A 137 -6.81 -0.11 -1.02
C LEU A 137 -7.76 0.97 -0.47
N GLY A 138 -8.15 0.87 0.80
CA GLY A 138 -8.99 1.85 1.48
C GLY A 138 -8.38 3.26 1.50
N HIS A 139 -7.05 3.39 1.66
CA HIS A 139 -6.38 4.70 1.63
C HIS A 139 -6.46 5.34 0.26
N ILE A 140 -6.27 4.53 -0.80
CA ILE A 140 -6.34 5.01 -2.17
C ILE A 140 -7.76 5.52 -2.46
N ILE A 141 -8.76 4.75 -2.06
CA ILE A 141 -10.15 5.14 -2.26
C ILE A 141 -10.48 6.42 -1.52
N ASN A 142 -10.08 6.57 -0.26
CA ASN A 142 -10.31 7.80 0.49
C ASN A 142 -9.63 9.02 -0.13
N ARG A 143 -8.46 8.84 -0.76
CA ARG A 143 -7.76 9.91 -1.48
C ARG A 143 -8.55 10.37 -2.71
N TYR A 144 -9.01 9.44 -3.53
CA TYR A 144 -9.60 9.76 -4.84
C TYR A 144 -11.14 9.79 -4.87
N ARG A 145 -11.86 9.41 -3.81
CA ARG A 145 -13.34 9.33 -3.80
C ARG A 145 -14.05 10.68 -4.03
N HIS A 146 -13.38 11.80 -3.78
CA HIS A 146 -13.96 13.15 -3.85
C HIS A 146 -13.22 14.10 -4.78
N GLN A 147 -12.23 13.62 -5.53
CA GLN A 147 -11.43 14.48 -6.40
C GLN A 147 -11.96 14.38 -7.83
N GLU A 148 -12.77 15.36 -8.23
CA GLU A 148 -13.37 15.39 -9.59
C GLU A 148 -12.33 15.62 -10.71
N ASN A 149 -11.14 16.13 -10.38
CA ASN A 149 -10.11 16.51 -11.33
C ASN A 149 -8.79 15.70 -11.21
N GLU A 150 -8.67 14.80 -10.23
CA GLU A 150 -7.47 13.98 -10.05
C GLU A 150 -7.78 12.53 -10.45
N SER A 151 -6.99 12.01 -11.38
CA SER A 151 -7.13 10.66 -11.91
C SER A 151 -6.05 9.78 -11.29
N PHE A 152 -6.47 8.81 -10.47
CA PHE A 152 -5.56 7.82 -9.91
C PHE A 152 -4.70 7.14 -10.99
N ALA A 153 -5.31 6.80 -12.13
CA ALA A 153 -4.61 6.13 -13.21
C ALA A 153 -3.46 6.99 -13.78
N ASP A 154 -3.67 8.30 -13.87
CA ASP A 154 -2.68 9.24 -14.37
C ASP A 154 -1.56 9.45 -13.34
N ASP A 155 -1.90 9.54 -12.05
CA ASP A 155 -0.91 9.64 -10.97
C ASP A 155 -0.04 8.38 -10.84
N ASP A 156 -0.65 7.20 -10.94
CA ASP A 156 0.03 5.90 -10.90
C ASP A 156 0.95 5.71 -12.12
N GLU A 157 0.51 6.17 -13.30
CA GLU A 157 1.35 6.20 -14.51
C GLU A 157 2.50 7.19 -14.38
N LYS A 158 2.22 8.40 -13.92
CA LYS A 158 3.21 9.46 -13.70
C LYS A 158 4.31 9.02 -12.76
N ALA A 159 3.97 8.38 -11.64
CA ALA A 159 4.95 7.86 -10.69
C ALA A 159 5.86 6.79 -11.32
N MET A 160 5.30 5.86 -12.10
CA MET A 160 6.08 4.86 -12.82
C MET A 160 7.03 5.49 -13.84
N LEU A 161 6.56 6.46 -14.63
CA LEU A 161 7.38 7.16 -15.63
C LEU A 161 8.55 7.92 -14.97
N ILE A 162 8.32 8.52 -13.81
CA ILE A 162 9.37 9.21 -13.04
C ILE A 162 10.44 8.21 -12.57
N GLU A 163 10.06 7.05 -12.03
CA GLU A 163 11.03 6.04 -11.60
C GLU A 163 11.80 5.42 -12.77
N GLU A 164 11.16 5.20 -13.93
CA GLU A 164 11.85 4.75 -15.14
C GLU A 164 12.88 5.79 -15.64
N ILE A 165 12.51 7.08 -15.65
CA ILE A 165 13.43 8.17 -15.98
C ILE A 165 14.60 8.22 -15.00
N LYS A 166 14.33 8.05 -13.70
CA LYS A 166 15.36 8.05 -12.67
C LYS A 166 16.32 6.86 -12.81
N SER A 167 15.81 5.68 -13.17
CA SER A 167 16.61 4.50 -13.49
C SER A 167 17.53 4.76 -14.68
N LEU A 168 17.01 5.35 -15.76
CA LEU A 168 17.81 5.75 -16.91
C LEU A 168 18.86 6.81 -16.52
N LYS A 169 18.48 7.84 -15.77
CA LYS A 169 19.40 8.86 -15.26
C LYS A 169 20.55 8.24 -14.47
N GLN A 170 20.25 7.27 -13.61
CA GLN A 170 21.28 6.54 -12.86
C GLN A 170 22.19 5.72 -13.79
N LYS A 171 21.63 5.01 -14.79
CA LYS A 171 22.39 4.26 -15.81
C LYS A 171 23.39 5.15 -16.56
N TYR A 172 23.03 6.41 -16.81
CA TYR A 172 23.86 7.40 -17.51
C TYR A 172 24.63 8.35 -16.57
N GLY A 173 24.86 7.94 -15.32
CA GLY A 173 25.75 8.65 -14.38
C GLY A 173 25.16 9.92 -13.77
N GLY A 174 23.84 10.01 -13.66
CA GLY A 174 23.15 11.15 -13.06
C GLY A 174 22.94 12.34 -14.01
N LYS A 175 23.28 12.19 -15.29
CA LYS A 175 23.18 13.23 -16.30
C LYS A 175 21.73 13.51 -16.73
N ASP A 176 21.47 14.74 -17.13
CA ASP A 176 20.18 15.08 -17.74
C ASP A 176 20.12 14.58 -19.19
N PHE A 177 18.91 14.50 -19.76
CA PHE A 177 18.66 13.85 -21.06
C PHE A 177 19.63 14.30 -22.18
N GLU A 178 19.83 15.61 -22.36
CA GLU A 178 20.71 16.13 -23.42
C GLU A 178 22.18 15.75 -23.20
N GLU A 179 22.63 15.71 -21.94
CA GLU A 179 24.00 15.33 -21.59
C GLU A 179 24.21 13.81 -21.62
N ALA A 180 23.16 13.05 -21.30
CA ALA A 180 23.16 11.59 -21.28
C ALA A 180 23.23 11.01 -22.69
N PHE A 181 22.67 11.70 -23.69
CA PHE A 181 22.58 11.22 -25.07
C PHE A 181 23.37 12.04 -26.09
N ASN A 182 24.37 12.80 -25.65
CA ASN A 182 25.30 13.49 -26.54
C ASN A 182 26.36 12.53 -27.11
N PHE A 183 25.93 11.54 -27.89
CA PHE A 183 26.79 10.54 -28.53
C PHE A 183 26.99 10.87 -30.02
N GLU A 184 28.22 10.78 -30.52
CA GLU A 184 28.50 10.89 -31.96
C GLU A 184 28.01 9.66 -32.74
N ALA A 185 28.02 8.47 -32.13
CA ALA A 185 27.53 7.22 -32.69
C ALA A 185 26.93 6.34 -31.58
N PRO A 186 25.62 6.42 -31.32
CA PRO A 186 24.98 5.62 -30.27
C PRO A 186 24.96 4.13 -30.65
N THR A 187 25.12 3.28 -29.64
CA THR A 187 24.85 1.84 -29.75
C THR A 187 23.35 1.58 -29.83
N SER A 188 22.95 0.40 -30.33
CA SER A 188 21.53 0.01 -30.40
C SER A 188 20.81 0.11 -29.04
N ASP A 189 21.49 -0.24 -27.95
CA ASP A 189 20.94 -0.10 -26.59
C ASP A 189 20.72 1.38 -26.22
N GLN A 190 21.67 2.25 -26.55
CA GLN A 190 21.56 3.68 -26.30
C GLN A 190 20.46 4.35 -27.15
N GLU A 191 20.26 3.90 -28.39
CA GLU A 191 19.15 4.36 -29.23
C GLU A 191 17.78 3.94 -28.65
N SER A 192 17.70 2.73 -28.11
CA SER A 192 16.51 2.23 -27.43
C SER A 192 16.20 3.05 -26.18
N ASP A 193 17.20 3.27 -25.33
CA ASP A 193 17.06 4.07 -24.11
C ASP A 193 16.73 5.54 -24.42
N LEU A 194 17.33 6.12 -25.45
CA LEU A 194 17.02 7.48 -25.93
C LEU A 194 15.54 7.58 -26.30
N SER A 195 15.07 6.62 -27.10
CA SER A 195 13.68 6.57 -27.58
C SER A 195 12.70 6.41 -26.41
N ARG A 196 13.01 5.52 -25.46
CA ARG A 196 12.22 5.31 -24.24
C ARG A 196 12.16 6.56 -23.38
N TRP A 197 13.31 7.18 -23.08
CA TRP A 197 13.36 8.38 -22.25
C TRP A 197 12.59 9.53 -22.91
N ARG A 198 12.74 9.71 -24.23
CA ARG A 198 11.96 10.71 -24.97
C ARG A 198 10.47 10.47 -24.85
N PHE A 199 10.03 9.23 -25.05
CA PHE A 199 8.63 8.85 -24.89
C PHE A 199 8.12 9.15 -23.47
N TYR A 200 8.85 8.76 -22.42
CA TYR A 200 8.46 9.01 -21.03
C TYR A 200 8.32 10.50 -20.73
N ARG A 201 9.24 11.34 -21.25
CA ARG A 201 9.19 12.79 -21.06
C ARG A 201 8.00 13.44 -21.76
N GLU A 202 7.68 13.04 -22.98
CA GLU A 202 6.52 13.59 -23.69
C GLU A 202 5.23 13.13 -23.03
N ARG A 203 5.13 11.85 -22.64
CA ARG A 203 3.96 11.32 -21.93
C ARG A 203 3.70 12.04 -20.62
N LEU A 204 4.74 12.38 -19.86
CA LEU A 204 4.63 13.17 -18.62
C LEU A 204 4.13 14.61 -18.82
N LYS A 205 4.15 15.16 -20.04
CA LYS A 205 3.57 16.48 -20.33
C LYS A 205 2.07 16.41 -20.64
N GLU A 206 1.60 15.24 -21.03
CA GLU A 206 0.19 14.98 -21.36
C GLU A 206 -0.65 14.59 -20.13
N LEU A 207 0.02 14.11 -19.06
CA LEU A 207 -0.55 13.73 -17.76
C LEU A 207 -0.47 14.89 -16.75
#